data_AF-A0A8E2DRE4-F1
#
_entry.id   AF-A0A8E2DRE4-F1
#
_cell.length_a   1.000
_cell.length_b   1.000
_cell.length_c   1.000
_cell.angle_alpha   90.00
_cell.angle_beta   90.00
_cell.angle_gamma   90.00
#
_symmetry.space_group_name_H-M   'P 1'
#
loop_
_entity.id
_entity.type
_entity.pdbx_description
1 polymer ?
#
loop_
_entity_poly.entity_id
_entity_poly.type
_entity_poly.pdbx_seq_one_letter_code
_entity_poly.pdbx_strand_id
1 'polypeptide(L)'
;MSLPPTSPPSTPRTAGGARTAIPRPPPSPLRPISPTSVRSSPASTPPASRRPSALHTPGASIPATPPPGERPKTRARDLLRKHYGLGIGPPPPSGKPADPMDLDSPAFDAKAYYEQLITTSSLPMLLKRENDLLTEIRQLDSERQSLVYNHHHELIAASDTIAAMKSRAENLDADLDLLRAAFSEISRLSSDISTVFRPDQS
;
A
#
# COMPACT_ATOMS: atom_id res chain seq x y z
N MET A 1 -9.32 16.52 -75.64
CA MET A 1 -10.19 15.35 -75.37
C MET A 1 -10.35 15.27 -73.87
N SER A 2 -11.56 15.60 -73.38
CA SER A 2 -11.88 15.82 -71.98
C SER A 2 -12.26 14.51 -71.29
N LEU A 3 -11.79 14.29 -70.06
CA LEU A 3 -12.27 13.24 -69.16
C LEU A 3 -13.10 13.87 -68.02
N PRO A 4 -14.34 13.43 -67.77
CA PRO A 4 -15.04 13.70 -66.52
C PRO A 4 -14.96 12.51 -65.54
N PRO A 5 -15.19 12.76 -64.24
CA PRO A 5 -14.93 11.81 -63.15
C PRO A 5 -16.09 10.81 -62.92
N THR A 6 -15.74 9.58 -62.50
CA THR A 6 -16.68 8.53 -62.11
C THR A 6 -16.78 8.42 -60.58
N SER A 7 -17.92 8.81 -60.02
CA SER A 7 -18.31 8.52 -58.63
C SER A 7 -18.95 7.14 -58.54
N PRO A 8 -18.72 6.33 -57.48
CA PRO A 8 -19.48 5.10 -57.25
C PRO A 8 -20.78 5.35 -56.45
N PRO A 9 -21.82 4.50 -56.60
CA PRO A 9 -23.14 4.71 -56.03
C PRO A 9 -23.28 4.24 -54.57
N SER A 10 -24.04 5.00 -53.79
CA SER A 10 -24.47 4.70 -52.42
C SER A 10 -25.52 3.58 -52.38
N THR A 11 -25.28 2.54 -51.58
CA THR A 11 -26.28 1.51 -51.25
C THR A 11 -27.18 1.95 -50.09
N PRO A 12 -28.51 1.74 -50.14
CA PRO A 12 -29.39 2.00 -49.01
C PRO A 12 -29.41 0.77 -48.08
N ARG A 13 -29.25 0.97 -46.77
CA ARG A 13 -29.50 -0.08 -45.77
C ARG A 13 -30.66 0.29 -44.87
N THR A 14 -31.70 -0.51 -45.04
CA THR A 14 -33.03 -0.53 -44.42
C THR A 14 -33.01 -0.44 -42.89
N ALA A 15 -34.01 0.29 -42.40
CA ALA A 15 -34.41 0.45 -41.01
C ALA A 15 -34.99 -0.84 -40.40
N GLY A 16 -34.84 -1.02 -39.09
CA GLY A 16 -35.67 -1.95 -38.31
C GLY A 16 -34.91 -2.61 -37.16
N GLY A 17 -35.18 -2.18 -35.93
CA GLY A 17 -34.67 -2.85 -34.74
C GLY A 17 -34.79 -2.01 -33.48
N ALA A 18 -36.01 -1.73 -33.04
CA ALA A 18 -36.26 -1.25 -31.68
C ALA A 18 -35.69 -2.27 -30.68
N ARG A 19 -34.63 -1.89 -29.96
CA ARG A 19 -34.18 -2.60 -28.76
C ARG A 19 -34.35 -1.65 -27.59
N THR A 20 -35.39 -1.94 -26.83
CA THR A 20 -35.68 -1.49 -25.47
C THR A 20 -34.39 -1.25 -24.68
N ALA A 21 -34.12 0.03 -24.37
CA ALA A 21 -33.12 0.42 -23.41
C ALA A 21 -33.60 -0.01 -22.01
N ILE A 22 -32.95 -1.03 -21.44
CA ILE A 22 -33.16 -1.42 -20.05
C ILE A 22 -32.52 -0.33 -19.18
N PRO A 23 -33.26 0.37 -18.29
CA PRO A 23 -32.68 1.38 -17.42
C PRO A 23 -31.77 0.71 -16.38
N ARG A 24 -30.52 1.17 -16.34
CA ARG A 24 -29.51 0.81 -15.35
C ARG A 24 -30.01 1.21 -13.95
N PRO A 25 -30.03 0.31 -12.94
CA PRO A 25 -30.44 0.72 -11.59
C PRO A 25 -29.42 1.70 -11.00
N PRO A 26 -29.86 2.72 -10.23
CA PRO A 26 -28.96 3.66 -9.59
C PRO A 26 -28.16 2.99 -8.45
N PRO A 27 -26.91 3.39 -8.20
CA PRO A 27 -26.18 2.92 -7.02
C PRO A 27 -26.81 3.53 -5.76
N SER A 28 -27.29 2.67 -4.85
CA SER A 28 -27.76 3.07 -3.52
C SER A 28 -26.61 3.66 -2.69
N PRO A 29 -26.82 4.77 -1.97
CA PRO A 29 -25.80 5.38 -1.14
C PRO A 29 -25.76 4.70 0.23
N LEU A 30 -24.71 3.94 0.53
CA LEU A 30 -24.42 3.53 1.90
C LEU A 30 -23.47 4.56 2.53
N ARG A 31 -24.06 5.45 3.32
CA ARG A 31 -23.40 6.40 4.22
C ARG A 31 -22.40 5.69 5.15
N PRO A 32 -21.21 6.24 5.38
CA PRO A 32 -20.47 5.97 6.60
C PRO A 32 -21.10 6.76 7.76
N ILE A 33 -21.50 6.04 8.80
CA ILE A 33 -21.87 6.58 10.11
C ILE A 33 -20.56 6.89 10.86
N SER A 34 -20.23 8.17 10.99
CA SER A 34 -19.15 8.62 11.88
C SER A 34 -19.61 8.48 13.34
N PRO A 35 -18.88 7.80 14.24
CA PRO A 35 -19.14 7.94 15.66
C PRO A 35 -18.56 9.27 16.16
N THR A 36 -19.48 10.06 16.70
CA THR A 36 -19.33 11.35 17.35
C THR A 36 -18.23 11.35 18.42
N SER A 37 -17.36 12.36 18.34
CA SER A 37 -16.39 12.69 19.38
C SER A 37 -17.14 13.19 20.63
N VAL A 38 -17.19 12.37 21.68
CA VAL A 38 -17.61 12.80 23.02
C VAL A 38 -16.41 12.81 23.96
N ARG A 39 -15.98 14.04 24.23
CA ARG A 39 -15.10 14.49 25.28
C ARG A 39 -15.61 14.08 26.65
N SER A 40 -14.82 13.30 27.40
CA SER A 40 -14.90 13.18 28.87
C SER A 40 -13.58 12.65 29.44
N SER A 41 -12.75 13.55 29.99
CA SER A 41 -11.77 13.23 31.04
C SER A 41 -12.45 13.53 32.39
N PRO A 42 -12.21 12.74 33.45
CA PRO A 42 -11.10 13.10 34.33
C PRO A 42 -10.33 11.93 35.00
N ALA A 43 -9.06 12.23 35.28
CA ALA A 43 -8.18 11.75 36.35
C ALA A 43 -8.45 10.39 37.03
N SER A 44 -7.48 9.47 36.94
CA SER A 44 -7.16 8.54 38.03
C SER A 44 -5.71 8.01 37.91
N THR A 45 -4.93 8.40 38.91
CA THR A 45 -3.67 7.89 39.48
C THR A 45 -3.17 6.49 39.02
N PRO A 46 -1.85 6.30 38.79
CA PRO A 46 -1.28 4.98 38.51
C PRO A 46 -1.07 4.17 39.81
N PRO A 47 -1.37 2.86 39.85
CA PRO A 47 -0.91 2.03 40.97
C PRO A 47 0.55 1.61 40.74
N ALA A 48 1.38 1.97 41.72
CA ALA A 48 2.79 1.64 41.81
C ALA A 48 3.02 0.12 41.94
N SER A 49 4.12 -0.33 41.34
CA SER A 49 4.67 -1.68 41.45
C SER A 49 4.76 -2.14 42.91
N ARG A 50 4.04 -3.20 43.24
CA ARG A 50 4.17 -3.93 44.50
C ARG A 50 5.52 -4.65 44.52
N ARG A 51 6.41 -4.12 45.35
CA ARG A 51 7.63 -4.73 45.87
C ARG A 51 7.27 -5.72 46.98
N PRO A 52 7.71 -6.98 46.94
CA PRO A 52 7.95 -7.75 48.14
C PRO A 52 9.45 -7.73 48.48
N SER A 53 9.77 -7.46 49.74
CA SER A 53 11.11 -7.62 50.31
C SER A 53 11.01 -8.46 51.58
N ALA A 54 12.07 -9.26 51.81
CA ALA A 54 12.34 -10.20 52.90
C ALA A 54 11.67 -11.58 52.71
N LEU A 55 12.38 -12.71 52.83
CA LEU A 55 13.34 -13.06 53.88
C LEU A 55 14.31 -14.21 53.46
N HIS A 56 15.57 -14.04 53.85
CA HIS A 56 16.67 -14.99 54.13
C HIS A 56 16.59 -16.48 53.74
N THR A 57 17.63 -16.96 53.04
CA THR A 57 18.45 -18.14 53.43
C THR A 57 19.83 -18.04 52.74
N PRO A 58 20.97 -18.29 53.41
CA PRO A 58 22.30 -18.19 52.81
C PRO A 58 22.71 -19.53 52.17
N GLY A 59 23.16 -19.49 50.92
CA GLY A 59 23.73 -20.64 50.21
C GLY A 59 24.75 -20.15 49.20
N ALA A 60 26.02 -20.28 49.55
CA ALA A 60 27.16 -19.84 48.76
C ALA A 60 27.28 -20.61 47.43
N SER A 61 27.38 -19.89 46.31
CA SER A 61 28.21 -20.26 45.14
C SER A 61 28.27 -19.12 44.12
N ILE A 62 29.44 -18.53 43.98
CA ILE A 62 29.93 -17.77 42.81
C ILE A 62 31.28 -18.49 42.51
N PRO A 63 31.61 -18.86 41.26
CA PRO A 63 31.91 -17.85 40.25
C PRO A 63 31.68 -18.19 38.77
N ALA A 64 31.26 -17.18 38.00
CA ALA A 64 31.74 -16.97 36.63
C ALA A 64 31.49 -15.51 36.20
N THR A 65 32.52 -14.71 36.31
CA THR A 65 32.66 -13.34 35.78
C THR A 65 32.62 -13.37 34.24
N PRO A 66 31.77 -12.59 33.54
CA PRO A 66 32.00 -12.33 32.13
C PRO A 66 33.02 -11.18 31.98
N PRO A 67 33.95 -11.25 31.00
CA PRO A 67 34.97 -10.24 30.81
C PRO A 67 34.39 -8.93 30.25
N PRO A 68 35.02 -7.78 30.52
CA PRO A 68 34.56 -6.48 30.04
C PRO A 68 35.10 -6.22 28.63
N GLY A 69 34.20 -6.02 27.67
CA GLY A 69 34.53 -5.40 26.40
C GLY A 69 33.98 -6.14 25.20
N GLU A 70 32.72 -5.89 24.84
CA GLU A 70 32.29 -5.86 23.45
C GLU A 70 30.96 -5.11 23.32
N ARG A 71 30.88 -4.29 22.28
CA ARG A 71 29.96 -3.16 22.12
C ARG A 71 28.51 -3.63 21.92
N PRO A 72 27.48 -2.89 22.35
CA PRO A 72 26.05 -3.21 22.13
C PRO A 72 25.58 -3.19 20.65
N LYS A 73 26.51 -3.05 19.71
CA LYS A 73 26.27 -2.95 18.26
C LYS A 73 25.79 -4.27 17.66
N THR A 74 26.12 -5.41 18.26
CA THR A 74 25.80 -6.75 17.75
C THR A 74 24.32 -7.07 17.93
N ARG A 75 23.71 -6.69 19.07
CA ARG A 75 22.31 -6.99 19.37
C ARG A 75 21.33 -6.22 18.49
N ALA A 76 21.61 -4.94 18.23
CA ALA A 76 20.85 -4.15 17.28
C ALA A 76 21.00 -4.73 15.87
N ARG A 77 22.23 -5.02 15.44
CA ARG A 77 22.51 -5.64 14.14
C ARG A 77 21.78 -6.97 13.96
N ASP A 78 21.70 -7.80 14.99
CA ASP A 78 20.98 -9.08 14.95
C ASP A 78 19.46 -8.91 14.95
N LEU A 79 18.93 -7.89 15.61
CA LEU A 79 17.51 -7.55 15.52
C LEU A 79 17.14 -7.04 14.12
N LEU A 80 17.97 -6.18 13.53
CA LEU A 80 17.80 -5.73 12.15
C LEU A 80 17.90 -6.89 11.17
N ARG A 81 18.85 -7.83 11.35
CA ARG A 81 18.94 -9.03 10.51
C ARG A 81 17.67 -9.89 10.55
N LYS A 82 17.04 -10.01 11.73
CA LYS A 82 15.77 -10.73 11.90
C LYS A 82 14.61 -9.98 11.25
N HIS A 83 14.59 -8.65 11.35
CA HIS A 83 13.54 -7.82 10.74
C HIS A 83 13.63 -7.74 9.21
N TYR A 84 14.84 -7.74 8.65
CA TYR A 84 15.06 -7.58 7.21
C TYR A 84 15.40 -8.89 6.50
N GLY A 85 15.45 -10.03 7.20
CA GLY A 85 15.72 -11.34 6.59
C GLY A 85 17.15 -11.54 6.08
N LEU A 86 18.10 -10.63 6.36
CA LEU A 86 19.49 -10.67 5.87
C LEU A 86 20.36 -11.81 6.44
N GLY A 87 19.80 -12.72 7.25
CA GLY A 87 20.47 -13.91 7.79
C GLY A 87 19.84 -15.23 7.36
N ILE A 88 18.81 -15.19 6.51
CA ILE A 88 18.10 -16.35 6.00
C ILE A 88 18.64 -16.55 4.58
N GLY A 89 19.59 -17.47 4.40
CA GLY A 89 19.84 -18.05 3.08
C GLY A 89 18.51 -18.55 2.50
N PRO A 90 18.38 -18.68 1.17
CA PRO A 90 17.10 -18.88 0.49
C PRO A 90 16.19 -19.78 1.32
N PRO A 91 14.99 -19.31 1.73
CA PRO A 91 14.14 -20.11 2.59
C PRO A 91 14.02 -21.50 1.97
N PRO A 92 14.25 -22.60 2.72
CA PRO A 92 13.88 -23.90 2.22
C PRO A 92 12.42 -23.77 1.79
N PRO A 93 12.03 -24.30 0.61
CA PRO A 93 10.68 -24.11 0.10
C PRO A 93 9.73 -24.56 1.20
N SER A 94 9.11 -23.59 1.86
CA SER A 94 8.00 -23.82 2.77
C SER A 94 6.78 -24.09 1.89
N GLY A 95 6.92 -25.07 0.99
CA GLY A 95 5.83 -25.63 0.25
C GLY A 95 5.26 -26.70 1.16
N LYS A 96 4.01 -26.53 1.57
CA LYS A 96 3.16 -27.70 1.82
C LYS A 96 3.42 -28.68 0.66
N PRO A 97 3.52 -30.00 0.90
CA PRO A 97 3.60 -30.95 -0.20
C PRO A 97 2.51 -30.58 -1.20
N ALA A 98 2.91 -30.45 -2.47
CA ALA A 98 2.02 -30.03 -3.54
C ALA A 98 0.94 -31.11 -3.69
N ASP A 99 -0.16 -30.95 -2.95
CA ASP A 99 -1.24 -31.92 -2.88
C ASP A 99 -2.13 -31.72 -4.10
N PRO A 100 -2.30 -32.72 -4.98
CA PRO A 100 -3.19 -32.62 -6.11
C PRO A 100 -4.67 -32.61 -5.74
N MET A 101 -5.03 -32.91 -4.48
CA MET A 101 -6.43 -32.88 -4.00
C MET A 101 -6.82 -31.59 -3.25
N ASP A 102 -5.85 -30.73 -2.95
CA ASP A 102 -6.08 -29.45 -2.28
C ASP A 102 -6.41 -28.36 -3.31
N LEU A 103 -7.56 -27.68 -3.16
CA LEU A 103 -8.00 -26.64 -4.10
C LEU A 103 -7.10 -25.40 -4.09
N ASP A 104 -6.43 -25.13 -2.97
CA ASP A 104 -5.52 -23.99 -2.81
C ASP A 104 -4.08 -24.31 -3.25
N SER A 105 -3.82 -25.57 -3.60
CA SER A 105 -2.49 -26.05 -3.97
C SER A 105 -2.17 -25.72 -5.44
N PRO A 106 -0.94 -25.28 -5.74
CA PRO A 106 -0.53 -25.02 -7.12
C PRO A 106 -0.45 -26.29 -7.99
N ALA A 107 -0.50 -27.48 -7.40
CA ALA A 107 -0.52 -28.76 -8.11
C ALA A 107 -1.92 -29.40 -8.17
N PHE A 108 -2.98 -28.66 -7.85
CA PHE A 108 -4.35 -29.15 -7.87
C PHE A 108 -4.72 -29.80 -9.22
N ASP A 109 -5.17 -31.05 -9.18
CA ASP A 109 -5.72 -31.77 -10.33
C ASP A 109 -7.25 -31.79 -10.24
N ALA A 110 -7.89 -30.88 -10.98
CA ALA A 110 -9.34 -30.75 -11.02
C ALA A 110 -10.04 -32.03 -11.48
N LYS A 111 -9.43 -32.79 -12.40
CA LYS A 111 -10.05 -34.01 -12.94
C LYS A 111 -10.05 -35.11 -11.88
N ALA A 112 -8.89 -35.36 -11.26
CA ALA A 112 -8.78 -36.39 -10.24
C ALA A 112 -9.64 -36.07 -9.00
N TYR A 113 -9.67 -34.79 -8.57
CA TYR A 113 -10.55 -34.33 -7.50
C TYR A 113 -12.03 -34.55 -7.83
N TYR A 114 -12.46 -34.21 -9.06
CA TYR A 114 -13.83 -34.41 -9.50
C TYR A 114 -14.23 -35.89 -9.56
N GLU A 115 -13.39 -36.74 -10.15
CA GLU A 115 -13.62 -38.19 -10.24
C GLU A 115 -13.74 -38.82 -8.84
N GLN A 116 -12.87 -38.42 -7.90
CA GLN A 116 -12.98 -38.84 -6.51
C GLN A 116 -14.29 -38.34 -5.88
N LEU A 117 -14.65 -37.07 -6.08
CA LEU A 117 -15.82 -36.45 -5.47
C LEU A 117 -17.12 -37.12 -5.93
N ILE A 118 -17.29 -37.38 -7.23
CA ILE A 118 -18.52 -38.02 -7.75
C ILE A 118 -18.63 -39.50 -7.37
N THR A 119 -17.50 -40.18 -7.19
CA THR A 119 -17.48 -41.60 -6.82
C THR A 119 -17.70 -41.82 -5.32
N THR A 120 -17.31 -40.85 -4.48
CA THR A 120 -17.31 -41.00 -3.02
C THR A 120 -18.42 -40.21 -2.30
N SER A 121 -19.01 -39.20 -2.95
CA SER A 121 -20.02 -38.33 -2.34
C SER A 121 -21.45 -38.68 -2.77
N SER A 122 -22.41 -38.49 -1.86
CA SER A 122 -23.83 -38.58 -2.18
C SER A 122 -24.34 -37.33 -2.91
N LEU A 123 -25.43 -37.46 -3.66
CA LEU A 123 -26.02 -36.34 -4.41
C LEU A 123 -26.29 -35.08 -3.57
N PRO A 124 -26.86 -35.16 -2.34
CA PRO A 124 -27.06 -33.97 -1.51
C PRO A 124 -25.75 -33.27 -1.11
N MET A 125 -24.69 -34.05 -0.85
CA MET A 125 -23.36 -33.50 -0.56
C MET A 125 -22.76 -32.81 -1.78
N LEU A 126 -22.98 -33.36 -2.97
CA LEU A 126 -22.52 -32.77 -4.22
C LEU A 126 -23.21 -31.43 -4.51
N LEU A 127 -24.53 -31.35 -4.34
CA LEU A 127 -25.29 -30.10 -4.48
C LEU A 127 -24.87 -29.04 -3.46
N LYS A 128 -24.61 -29.47 -2.22
CA LYS A 128 -24.07 -28.56 -1.21
C LYS A 128 -22.69 -28.04 -1.62
N ARG A 129 -21.79 -28.92 -2.08
CA ARG A 129 -20.45 -28.54 -2.50
C ARG A 129 -20.48 -27.59 -3.70
N GLU A 130 -21.38 -27.80 -4.65
CA GLU A 130 -21.61 -26.87 -5.76
C GLU A 130 -22.01 -25.48 -5.24
N ASN A 131 -22.97 -25.40 -4.32
CA ASN A 131 -23.41 -24.13 -3.76
C ASN A 131 -22.29 -23.40 -3.03
N ASP A 132 -21.52 -24.13 -2.21
CA ASP A 132 -20.36 -23.62 -1.48
C ASP A 132 -19.33 -23.03 -2.48
N LEU A 133 -18.97 -23.78 -3.53
CA LEU A 133 -18.04 -23.31 -4.56
C LEU A 133 -18.57 -22.08 -5.31
N LEU A 134 -19.87 -22.02 -5.63
CA LEU A 134 -20.46 -20.84 -6.26
C LEU A 134 -20.39 -19.61 -5.36
N THR A 135 -20.56 -19.77 -4.05
CA THR A 135 -20.43 -18.67 -3.09
C THR A 135 -18.98 -18.22 -2.96
N GLU A 136 -18.04 -19.15 -2.90
CA GLU A 136 -16.60 -18.90 -2.85
C GLU A 136 -16.11 -18.16 -4.10
N ILE A 137 -16.53 -18.59 -5.29
CA ILE A 137 -16.20 -17.91 -6.56
C ILE A 137 -16.67 -16.45 -6.54
N ARG A 138 -17.89 -16.17 -6.07
CA ARG A 138 -18.42 -14.80 -5.98
C ARG A 138 -17.66 -13.97 -4.97
N GLN A 139 -17.32 -14.57 -3.82
CA GLN A 139 -16.54 -13.90 -2.78
C GLN A 139 -15.15 -13.54 -3.31
N LEU A 140 -14.44 -14.50 -3.91
CA LEU A 140 -13.11 -14.28 -4.49
C LEU A 140 -13.12 -13.21 -5.60
N ASP A 141 -14.14 -13.18 -6.46
CA ASP A 141 -14.24 -12.11 -7.46
C ASP A 141 -14.48 -10.73 -6.81
N SER A 142 -15.31 -10.67 -5.76
CA SER A 142 -15.53 -9.42 -5.02
C SER A 142 -14.25 -8.92 -4.33
N GLU A 143 -13.46 -9.83 -3.76
CA GLU A 143 -12.17 -9.53 -3.14
C GLU A 143 -11.15 -9.08 -4.17
N ARG A 144 -11.05 -9.77 -5.30
CA ARG A 144 -10.22 -9.38 -6.45
C ARG A 144 -10.57 -7.98 -6.92
N GLN A 145 -11.86 -7.69 -7.08
CA GLN A 145 -12.32 -6.38 -7.54
C GLN A 145 -12.02 -5.28 -6.51
N SER A 146 -12.21 -5.56 -5.22
CA SER A 146 -11.85 -4.65 -4.12
C SER A 146 -10.36 -4.33 -4.12
N LEU A 147 -9.50 -5.34 -4.26
CA LEU A 147 -8.05 -5.17 -4.30
C LEU A 147 -7.62 -4.32 -5.49
N VAL A 148 -8.15 -4.62 -6.68
CA VAL A 148 -7.88 -3.85 -7.91
C VAL A 148 -8.32 -2.40 -7.73
N TYR A 149 -9.51 -2.16 -7.16
CA TYR A 149 -10.00 -0.81 -6.91
C TYR A 149 -9.10 -0.05 -5.93
N ASN A 150 -8.77 -0.64 -4.79
CA ASN A 150 -7.92 -0.02 -3.77
C ASN A 150 -6.55 0.32 -4.35
N HIS A 151 -5.92 -0.62 -5.05
CA HIS A 151 -4.61 -0.40 -5.64
C HIS A 151 -4.64 0.70 -6.71
N HIS A 152 -5.62 0.70 -7.62
CA HIS A 152 -5.74 1.77 -8.60
C HIS A 152 -6.03 3.13 -7.96
N HIS A 153 -6.87 3.16 -6.93
CA HIS A 153 -7.18 4.39 -6.20
C HIS A 153 -5.93 4.95 -5.50
N GLU A 154 -5.15 4.09 -4.85
CA GLU A 154 -3.90 4.47 -4.20
C GLU A 154 -2.84 4.95 -5.20
N LEU A 155 -2.71 4.28 -6.35
CA LEU A 155 -1.78 4.70 -7.41
C LEU A 155 -2.15 6.08 -7.97
N ILE A 156 -3.44 6.35 -8.18
CA ILE A 156 -3.92 7.65 -8.63
C ILE A 156 -3.60 8.71 -7.56
N ALA A 157 -3.93 8.45 -6.29
CA ALA A 157 -3.66 9.38 -5.20
C ALA A 157 -2.15 9.66 -5.02
N ALA A 158 -1.31 8.65 -5.18
CA ALA A 158 0.14 8.79 -5.16
C ALA A 158 0.63 9.63 -6.35
N SER A 159 0.10 9.39 -7.55
CA SER A 159 0.41 10.19 -8.74
C SER A 159 0.03 11.66 -8.55
N ASP A 160 -1.15 11.94 -7.99
CA ASP A 160 -1.60 13.30 -7.69
C ASP A 160 -0.68 13.98 -6.66
N THR A 161 -0.25 13.22 -5.64
CA THR A 161 0.71 13.71 -4.64
C THR A 161 2.05 14.05 -5.28
N ILE A 162 2.57 13.20 -6.18
CA ILE A 162 3.81 13.45 -6.92
C ILE A 162 3.68 14.69 -7.80
N ALA A 163 2.54 14.87 -8.49
CA ALA A 163 2.28 16.05 -9.31
C ALA A 163 2.25 17.34 -8.46
N ALA A 164 1.58 17.31 -7.30
CA ALA A 164 1.55 18.42 -6.36
C ALA A 164 2.94 18.74 -5.78
N MET A 165 3.72 17.71 -5.43
CA MET A 165 5.10 17.87 -4.97
C MET A 165 5.99 18.50 -6.05
N LYS A 166 5.85 18.07 -7.31
CA LYS A 166 6.59 18.62 -8.45
C LYS A 166 6.26 20.11 -8.63
N SER A 167 4.98 20.47 -8.68
CA SER A 167 4.57 21.87 -8.82
C SER A 167 5.10 22.74 -7.67
N ARG A 168 5.08 22.23 -6.43
CA ARG A 168 5.65 22.97 -5.29
C ARG A 168 7.17 23.16 -5.42
N ALA A 169 7.89 22.16 -5.92
CA ALA A 169 9.34 22.26 -6.13
C ALA A 169 9.67 23.29 -7.23
N GLU A 170 8.91 23.32 -8.32
CA GLU A 170 9.06 24.32 -9.39
C GLU A 170 8.81 25.74 -8.87
N ASN A 171 7.78 25.95 -8.04
CA ASN A 171 7.54 27.26 -7.43
C ASN A 171 8.67 27.67 -6.46
N LEU A 172 9.22 26.74 -5.70
CA LEU A 172 10.33 27.02 -4.79
C LEU A 172 11.60 27.45 -5.55
N ASP A 173 11.87 26.85 -6.71
CA ASP A 173 13.00 27.23 -7.57
C ASP A 173 12.88 28.69 -8.03
N ALA A 174 11.67 29.08 -8.48
CA ALA A 174 11.36 30.46 -8.84
C ALA A 174 11.53 31.44 -7.66
N ASP A 175 11.10 31.05 -6.45
CA ASP A 175 11.29 31.86 -5.24
C ASP A 175 12.77 32.03 -4.87
N LEU A 176 13.60 31.00 -5.07
CA LEU A 176 15.05 31.07 -4.84
C LEU A 176 15.76 31.98 -5.85
N ASP A 177 15.34 31.97 -7.12
CA ASP A 177 15.84 32.89 -8.13
C ASP A 177 15.51 34.34 -7.79
N LEU A 178 14.28 34.61 -7.33
CA LEU A 178 13.88 35.94 -6.85
C LEU A 178 14.73 36.39 -5.65
N LEU A 179 14.94 35.50 -4.68
CA LEU A 179 15.79 35.78 -3.52
C LEU A 179 17.23 36.11 -3.92
N ARG A 180 17.78 35.37 -4.89
CA ARG A 180 19.12 35.61 -5.43
C ARG A 180 19.23 36.97 -6.13
N ALA A 181 18.21 37.36 -6.90
CA ALA A 181 18.15 38.67 -7.53
C ALA A 181 18.14 39.79 -6.47
N ALA A 182 17.31 39.66 -5.43
CA ALA A 182 17.25 40.62 -4.33
C ALA A 182 18.59 40.76 -3.59
N PHE A 183 19.28 39.65 -3.28
CA PHE A 183 20.62 39.70 -2.67
C PHE A 183 21.68 40.35 -3.57
N SER A 184 21.58 40.14 -4.88
CA SER A 184 22.48 40.78 -5.85
C SER A 184 22.27 42.30 -5.88
N GLU A 185 21.02 42.75 -5.80
CA GLU A 185 20.68 44.17 -5.72
C GLU A 185 21.15 44.80 -4.40
N ILE A 186 20.96 44.12 -3.27
CA ILE A 186 21.49 44.56 -1.97
C ILE A 186 23.01 44.68 -2.02
N SER A 187 23.69 43.68 -2.60
CA SER A 187 25.15 43.68 -2.73
C SER A 187 25.65 44.84 -3.58
N ARG A 188 24.96 45.13 -4.70
CA ARG A 188 25.24 46.29 -5.57
C ARG A 188 25.07 47.60 -4.81
N LEU A 189 23.92 47.78 -4.14
CA LEU A 189 23.64 48.99 -3.36
C LEU A 189 24.65 49.20 -2.22
N SER A 190 25.03 48.11 -1.53
CA SER A 190 26.07 48.15 -0.50
C SER A 190 27.44 48.55 -1.06
N SER A 191 27.80 48.05 -2.25
CA SER A 191 29.03 48.45 -2.95
C SER A 191 28.99 49.93 -3.32
N ASP A 192 27.89 50.40 -3.90
CA ASP A 192 27.70 51.81 -4.26
C ASP A 192 27.86 52.71 -3.03
N ILE A 193 27.19 52.39 -1.92
CA ILE A 193 27.34 53.11 -0.64
C ILE A 193 28.79 53.09 -0.16
N SER A 194 29.47 51.94 -0.23
CA SER A 194 30.87 51.80 0.21
C SER A 194 31.82 52.65 -0.63
N THR A 195 31.57 52.80 -1.92
CA THR A 195 32.37 53.67 -2.80
C THR A 195 32.10 55.15 -2.55
N VAL A 196 30.84 55.54 -2.30
CA VAL A 196 30.46 56.92 -1.95
C VAL A 196 31.04 57.32 -0.59
N PHE A 197 31.05 56.39 0.36
CA PHE A 197 31.55 56.65 1.71
C PHE A 197 33.06 56.42 1.86
N ARG A 198 33.81 56.16 0.77
CA ARG A 198 35.28 56.17 0.80
C ARG A 198 35.74 57.62 0.65
N PRO A 199 36.01 58.35 1.75
CA PRO A 199 36.48 59.72 1.65
C PRO A 199 37.93 59.65 1.15
N ASP A 200 38.33 60.62 0.34
CA ASP A 200 39.74 60.90 0.04
C ASP A 200 40.50 61.00 1.39
N GLN A 201 41.20 59.93 1.78
CA GLN A 201 42.21 60.02 2.83
C GLN A 201 43.51 60.43 2.15
N SER A 202 43.67 61.75 2.04
CA SER A 202 44.93 62.47 1.78
C SER A 202 45.76 62.58 3.05
#